data_AF-A0A9R0K1E1-F1
#
_entry.id   AF-A0A9R0K1E1-F1
#
_cell.length_a   1.000
_cell.length_b   1.000
_cell.length_c   1.000
_cell.angle_alpha   90.00
_cell.angle_beta   90.00
_cell.angle_gamma   90.00
#
_symmetry.space_group_name_H-M   'P 1'
#
loop_
_entity.id
_entity.type
_entity.pdbx_description
1 polymer ?
#
loop_
_entity_poly.entity_id
_entity_poly.type
_entity_poly.pdbx_seq_one_letter_code
_entity_poly.pdbx_strand_id
1 'polypeptide(L)'
;MIHIEEKWFYMSRKKQRYYLLTGEEEPYRATQDNNYLVKVMFLCGIARPIIGYDGEVLFDGKLGIFSFTEEVPTKRSSKNRERGKIEIKAITPVTKEVMRRKIIDELLPAIRRRWPWFASKDIWIQQDNARPHINPNDAEFLDVATQEGFNIQLICQTPQSPEFNVLDLGFFRAIQSLQHQKFPRDVEA
;
A
#
# COMPACT_ATOMS: atom_id res chain seq x y z
N MET A 1 -11.38 -10.65 10.87
CA MET A 1 -11.28 -10.36 9.43
C MET A 1 -10.34 -9.18 9.24
N ILE A 2 -9.40 -9.32 8.32
CA ILE A 2 -8.48 -8.30 7.86
C ILE A 2 -8.76 -8.09 6.37
N HIS A 3 -8.88 -6.85 5.93
CA HIS A 3 -8.97 -6.50 4.52
C HIS A 3 -7.61 -6.05 4.02
N ILE A 4 -7.21 -6.56 2.87
CA ILE A 4 -6.04 -6.09 2.14
C ILE A 4 -6.43 -5.57 0.76
N GLU A 5 -5.73 -4.54 0.31
CA GLU A 5 -5.89 -3.96 -1.02
C GLU A 5 -4.62 -3.23 -1.43
N GLU A 6 -4.34 -3.19 -2.74
CA GLU A 6 -3.24 -2.46 -3.32
C GLU A 6 -3.70 -1.16 -4.00
N LYS A 7 -2.93 -0.08 -3.82
CA LYS A 7 -3.20 1.18 -4.50
C LYS A 7 -1.96 1.80 -5.12
N TRP A 8 -2.09 2.23 -6.37
CA TRP A 8 -1.12 3.11 -7.02
C TRP A 8 -1.32 4.56 -6.56
N PHE A 9 -0.28 5.12 -5.95
CA PHE A 9 -0.17 6.55 -5.68
C PHE A 9 0.74 7.19 -6.72
N TYR A 10 0.25 8.23 -7.37
CA TYR A 10 0.99 8.99 -8.37
C TYR A 10 1.62 10.19 -7.68
N MET A 11 2.91 10.45 -7.94
CA MET A 11 3.63 11.58 -7.34
C MET A 11 2.95 12.92 -7.59
N SER A 12 2.19 13.01 -8.69
CA SER A 12 1.50 14.23 -9.09
C SER A 12 0.27 13.93 -9.93
N ARG A 13 -0.72 14.83 -9.90
CA ARG A 13 -1.97 14.68 -10.67
C ARG A 13 -1.69 14.76 -12.17
N LYS A 14 -2.40 13.96 -12.96
CA LYS A 14 -2.36 14.05 -14.44
C LYS A 14 -2.86 15.40 -14.97
N LYS A 15 -3.86 15.99 -14.30
CA LYS A 15 -4.42 17.30 -14.61
C LYS A 15 -4.66 18.06 -13.30
N GLN A 16 -4.28 19.33 -13.25
CA GLN A 16 -4.47 20.20 -12.09
C GLN A 16 -4.94 21.56 -12.56
N ARG A 17 -5.93 22.14 -11.86
CA ARG A 17 -6.42 23.50 -12.12
C ARG A 17 -5.80 24.42 -11.08
N TYR A 18 -5.32 25.58 -11.52
CA TYR A 18 -4.78 26.64 -10.68
C TYR A 18 -5.63 27.89 -10.88
N TYR A 19 -5.87 28.63 -9.81
CA TYR A 19 -6.37 30.00 -9.89
C TYR A 19 -5.14 30.90 -9.83
N LEU A 20 -4.96 31.72 -10.85
CA LEU A 20 -3.84 32.66 -10.96
C LEU A 20 -4.35 34.07 -10.74
N LEU A 21 -3.57 34.87 -10.01
CA LEU A 21 -3.83 36.30 -9.90
C LEU A 21 -3.40 37.01 -11.18
N THR A 22 -3.97 38.19 -11.43
CA THR A 22 -3.61 39.00 -12.61
C THR A 22 -2.11 39.33 -12.59
N GLY A 23 -1.37 38.84 -13.58
CA GLY A 23 0.08 39.04 -13.71
C GLY A 23 0.95 37.92 -13.14
N GLU A 24 0.36 36.87 -12.57
CA GLU A 24 1.09 35.67 -12.13
C GLU A 24 1.41 34.77 -13.34
N GLU A 25 2.65 34.29 -13.44
CA GLU A 25 3.07 33.41 -14.53
C GLU A 25 2.38 32.05 -14.42
N GLU A 26 1.96 31.50 -15.58
CA GLU A 26 1.35 30.18 -15.61
C GLU A 26 2.35 29.11 -15.14
N PRO A 27 1.98 28.25 -14.18
CA PRO A 27 2.86 27.20 -13.71
C PRO A 27 3.14 26.20 -14.84
N TYR A 28 4.36 26.26 -15.37
CA TYR A 28 4.81 25.37 -16.44
C TYR A 28 5.10 23.98 -15.91
N ARG A 29 4.48 22.97 -16.54
CA ARG A 29 4.72 21.57 -16.22
C ARG A 29 4.98 20.76 -17.48
N ALA A 30 6.25 20.52 -17.78
CA ALA A 30 6.65 19.59 -18.82
C ALA A 30 6.63 18.16 -18.29
N THR A 31 5.75 17.32 -18.83
CA THR A 31 5.85 15.86 -18.72
C THR A 31 5.47 15.29 -20.07
N GLN A 32 6.38 14.55 -20.72
CA GLN A 32 6.20 14.08 -22.09
C GLN A 32 5.05 13.06 -22.23
N ASP A 33 4.82 12.23 -21.20
CA ASP A 33 3.71 11.26 -21.15
C ASP A 33 3.34 10.96 -19.68
N ASN A 34 2.05 10.71 -19.42
CA ASN A 34 1.54 10.23 -18.14
C ASN A 34 2.22 8.94 -17.67
N ASN A 35 2.79 8.16 -18.58
CA ASN A 35 3.56 6.96 -18.25
C ASN A 35 4.87 7.24 -17.50
N TYR A 36 5.43 8.45 -17.63
CA TYR A 36 6.63 8.87 -16.89
C TYR A 36 6.32 9.45 -15.51
N LEU A 37 5.04 9.55 -15.14
CA LEU A 37 4.69 9.95 -13.79
C LEU A 37 5.15 8.86 -12.82
N VAL A 38 6.10 9.22 -11.96
CA VAL A 38 6.53 8.37 -10.85
C VAL A 38 5.30 7.96 -10.06
N LYS A 39 5.10 6.65 -9.93
CA LYS A 39 4.01 6.05 -9.20
C LYS A 39 4.54 4.91 -8.37
N VAL A 40 4.02 4.76 -7.17
CA VAL A 40 4.39 3.70 -6.23
C VAL A 40 3.12 2.97 -5.84
N MET A 41 3.15 1.64 -5.88
CA MET A 41 2.06 0.82 -5.37
C MET A 41 2.29 0.58 -3.89
N PHE A 42 1.22 0.55 -3.11
CA PHE A 42 1.28 0.19 -1.70
C PHE A 42 0.24 -0.89 -1.40
N LEU A 43 0.61 -1.88 -0.59
CA LEU A 43 -0.28 -2.84 0.05
C LEU A 43 -0.74 -2.26 1.38
N CYS A 44 -2.05 -2.19 1.63
CA CYS A 44 -2.58 -1.79 2.93
C CYS A 44 -3.30 -2.95 3.61
N GLY A 45 -3.09 -3.10 4.92
CA GLY A 45 -3.84 -4.03 5.76
C GLY A 45 -4.61 -3.29 6.84
N ILE A 46 -5.92 -3.54 6.92
CA ILE A 46 -6.80 -2.99 7.95
C ILE A 46 -7.73 -4.05 8.51
N ALA A 47 -7.93 -4.01 9.81
CA ALA A 47 -8.89 -4.83 10.55
C ALA A 47 -9.99 -3.95 11.14
N ARG A 48 -11.06 -4.58 11.63
CA ARG A 48 -12.09 -3.86 12.38
C ARG A 48 -11.50 -3.33 13.70
N PRO A 49 -11.66 -2.03 14.00
CA PRO A 49 -11.28 -1.50 15.31
C PRO A 49 -12.06 -2.18 16.44
N ILE A 50 -11.43 -2.37 17.59
CA ILE A 50 -12.05 -2.88 18.81
C ILE A 50 -12.16 -1.72 19.79
N ILE A 51 -13.38 -1.38 20.17
CA ILE A 51 -13.71 -0.29 21.08
C ILE A 51 -14.25 -0.93 22.37
N GLY A 52 -13.67 -0.56 23.51
CA GLY A 52 -14.10 -1.00 24.83
C GLY A 52 -15.43 -0.36 25.26
N TYR A 53 -15.99 -0.81 26.37
CA TYR A 53 -17.29 -0.35 26.86
C TYR A 53 -17.33 1.16 27.16
N ASP A 54 -16.21 1.72 27.61
CA ASP A 54 -16.07 3.14 27.96
C ASP A 54 -15.69 4.03 26.76
N GLY A 55 -15.70 3.48 25.54
CA GLY A 55 -15.34 4.19 24.31
C GLY A 55 -13.83 4.25 24.03
N GLU A 56 -13.02 3.61 24.85
CA GLU A 56 -11.58 3.47 24.64
C GLU A 56 -11.25 2.61 23.40
N VAL A 57 -10.23 2.99 22.64
CA VAL A 57 -9.79 2.23 21.47
C VAL A 57 -8.74 1.21 21.92
N LEU A 58 -9.18 -0.04 22.12
CA LEU A 58 -8.30 -1.16 22.48
C LEU A 58 -7.45 -1.63 21.31
N PHE A 59 -7.97 -1.47 20.09
CA PHE A 59 -7.27 -1.76 18.85
C PHE A 59 -7.82 -0.88 17.74
N ASP A 60 -6.96 -0.11 17.06
CA ASP A 60 -7.39 0.86 16.04
C ASP A 60 -7.61 0.25 14.65
N GLY A 61 -7.36 -1.05 14.50
CA GLY A 61 -7.51 -1.77 13.24
C GLY A 61 -6.36 -1.58 12.25
N LYS A 62 -5.41 -0.67 12.48
CA LYS A 62 -4.39 -0.32 11.48
C LYS A 62 -3.20 -1.27 11.58
N LEU A 63 -3.00 -2.08 10.55
CA LEU A 63 -1.89 -3.04 10.51
C LEU A 63 -0.66 -2.45 9.82
N GLY A 64 -0.86 -1.78 8.69
CA GLY A 64 0.22 -1.10 7.98
C GLY A 64 -0.11 -0.70 6.54
N ILE A 65 0.83 0.04 5.96
CA ILE A 65 0.89 0.38 4.54
C ILE A 65 2.32 0.08 4.11
N PHE A 66 2.50 -0.76 3.09
CA PHE A 66 3.78 -1.31 2.68
C PHE A 66 4.03 -0.99 1.22
N SER A 67 5.13 -0.29 0.91
CA SER A 67 5.44 0.13 -0.47
C SER A 67 6.04 -1.01 -1.29
N PHE A 68 5.65 -1.10 -2.56
CA PHE A 68 6.32 -1.94 -3.54
C PHE A 68 7.51 -1.19 -4.14
N THR A 69 8.60 -1.15 -3.36
CA THR A 69 9.81 -0.43 -3.71
C THR A 69 11.06 -1.30 -3.52
N GLU A 70 12.10 -1.00 -4.28
CA GLU A 70 13.42 -1.61 -4.20
C GLU A 70 14.51 -0.53 -4.14
N GLU A 71 15.58 -0.79 -3.38
CA GLU A 71 16.77 0.05 -3.36
C GLU A 71 17.71 -0.38 -4.49
N VAL A 72 17.93 0.51 -5.46
CA VAL A 72 18.75 0.25 -6.64
C VAL A 72 19.85 1.29 -6.74
N PRO A 73 21.13 0.88 -6.92
CA PRO A 73 22.20 1.84 -7.15
C PRO A 73 22.02 2.54 -8.50
N THR A 74 22.29 3.85 -8.54
CA THR A 74 22.27 4.62 -9.78
C THR A 74 23.23 4.05 -10.81
N LYS A 75 22.67 3.62 -11.95
CA LYS A 75 23.47 3.10 -13.07
C LYS A 75 24.18 4.21 -13.86
N ARG A 76 23.59 5.41 -13.93
CA ARG A 76 24.10 6.56 -14.70
C ARG A 76 24.20 7.81 -13.83
N SER A 77 25.26 8.58 -14.02
CA SER A 77 25.39 9.93 -13.50
C SER A 77 24.52 10.90 -14.32
N SER A 78 23.87 11.84 -13.65
CA SER A 78 23.16 12.96 -14.26
C SER A 78 23.54 14.26 -13.55
N LYS A 79 23.16 15.41 -14.10
CA LYS A 79 23.38 16.72 -13.45
C LYS A 79 22.85 16.78 -12.02
N ASN A 80 21.82 15.99 -11.71
CA ASN A 80 21.16 15.99 -10.41
C ASN A 80 21.51 14.76 -9.56
N ARG A 81 22.37 13.83 -10.05
CA ARG A 81 22.70 12.63 -9.29
C ARG A 81 23.98 11.91 -9.70
N GLU A 82 24.80 11.58 -8.71
CA GLU A 82 26.00 10.78 -8.91
C GLU A 82 25.69 9.29 -9.13
N ARG A 83 26.61 8.62 -9.83
CA ARG A 83 26.59 7.16 -10.05
C ARG A 83 26.98 6.45 -8.74
N GLY A 84 26.28 5.38 -8.38
CA GLY A 84 26.45 4.66 -7.12
C GLY A 84 25.53 5.10 -5.96
N LYS A 85 24.84 6.25 -6.02
CA LYS A 85 23.85 6.64 -5.01
C LYS A 85 22.68 5.65 -5.01
N ILE A 86 22.31 5.14 -3.84
CA ILE A 86 21.12 4.30 -3.65
C ILE A 86 19.87 5.14 -3.96
N GLU A 87 18.98 4.60 -4.80
CA GLU A 87 17.69 5.18 -5.11
C GLU A 87 16.59 4.17 -4.81
N ILE A 88 15.49 4.65 -4.23
CA ILE A 88 14.27 3.88 -4.08
C ILE A 88 13.47 3.94 -5.40
N LYS A 89 13.25 2.78 -6.01
CA LYS A 89 12.43 2.63 -7.23
C LYS A 89 11.19 1.82 -6.97
N ALA A 90 10.10 2.16 -7.66
CA ALA A 90 8.89 1.35 -7.64
C ALA A 90 9.11 0.03 -8.41
N ILE A 91 8.63 -1.08 -7.84
CA ILE A 91 8.67 -2.38 -8.50
C ILE A 91 7.53 -2.44 -9.52
N THR A 92 7.86 -2.62 -10.80
CA THR A 92 6.91 -2.80 -11.90
C THR A 92 7.43 -3.84 -12.90
N PRO A 93 6.65 -4.88 -13.25
CA PRO A 93 5.31 -5.21 -12.76
C PRO A 93 5.33 -5.84 -11.35
N VAL A 94 4.24 -5.67 -10.60
CA VAL A 94 4.04 -6.39 -9.33
C VAL A 94 3.56 -7.80 -9.66
N THR A 95 4.43 -8.79 -9.47
CA THR A 95 4.16 -10.21 -9.75
C THR A 95 3.58 -10.91 -8.54
N LYS A 96 3.03 -12.12 -8.74
CA LYS A 96 2.53 -12.97 -7.64
C LYS A 96 3.58 -13.25 -6.57
N GLU A 97 4.84 -13.41 -6.98
CA GLU A 97 5.95 -13.64 -6.04
C GLU A 97 6.27 -12.38 -5.22
N VAL A 98 6.26 -11.20 -5.84
CA VAL A 98 6.44 -9.92 -5.14
C VAL A 98 5.30 -9.70 -4.13
N MET A 99 4.05 -10.02 -4.52
CA MET A 99 2.89 -9.98 -3.62
C MET A 99 3.05 -10.93 -2.44
N ARG A 100 3.42 -12.19 -2.71
CA ARG A 100 3.64 -13.21 -1.68
C ARG A 100 4.66 -12.72 -0.65
N ARG A 101 5.83 -12.28 -1.11
CA ARG A 101 6.89 -11.77 -0.23
C ARG A 101 6.41 -10.57 0.59
N LYS A 102 5.70 -9.62 -0.02
CA LYS A 102 5.14 -8.47 0.70
C LYS A 102 4.18 -8.90 1.83
N ILE A 103 3.38 -9.93 1.60
CA ILE A 103 2.48 -10.49 2.62
C ILE A 103 3.29 -11.19 3.71
N ILE A 104 4.21 -12.08 3.35
CA ILE A 104 4.98 -12.91 4.28
C ILE A 104 5.96 -12.07 5.11
N ASP A 105 6.71 -11.18 4.47
CA ASP A 105 7.84 -10.49 5.07
C ASP A 105 7.42 -9.22 5.81
N GLU A 106 6.29 -8.61 5.45
CA GLU A 106 5.86 -7.33 6.02
C GLU A 106 4.48 -7.39 6.69
N LEU A 107 3.45 -7.89 5.99
CA LEU A 107 2.09 -7.90 6.53
C LEU A 107 1.92 -8.87 7.71
N LEU A 108 2.35 -10.13 7.56
CA LEU A 108 2.18 -11.14 8.62
C LEU A 108 2.92 -10.74 9.92
N PRO A 109 4.19 -10.28 9.88
CA PRO A 109 4.85 -9.76 11.08
C PRO A 109 4.15 -8.54 11.69
N ALA A 110 3.62 -7.64 10.85
CA ALA A 110 2.86 -6.49 11.34
C ALA A 110 1.56 -6.91 12.04
N ILE A 111 0.87 -7.94 11.53
CA ILE A 111 -0.27 -8.57 12.20
C ILE A 111 0.16 -9.07 13.56
N ARG A 112 1.15 -9.96 13.66
CA ARG A 112 1.56 -10.55 14.94
C ARG A 112 1.95 -9.49 15.98
N ARG A 113 2.65 -8.45 15.54
CA ARG A 113 3.09 -7.35 16.42
C ARG A 113 1.93 -6.50 16.94
N ARG A 114 0.90 -6.26 16.13
CA ARG A 114 -0.19 -5.33 16.45
C ARG A 114 -1.48 -6.02 16.89
N TRP A 115 -1.59 -7.33 16.69
CA TRP A 115 -2.82 -8.05 16.99
C TRP A 115 -3.09 -8.00 18.49
N PRO A 116 -4.31 -7.65 18.91
CA PRO A 116 -4.64 -7.56 20.32
C PRO A 116 -4.50 -8.93 20.99
N TRP A 117 -3.78 -8.99 22.12
CA TRP A 117 -3.46 -10.22 22.83
C TRP A 117 -4.69 -10.99 23.34
N PHE A 118 -5.82 -10.29 23.52
CA PHE A 118 -7.09 -10.85 23.98
C PHE A 118 -8.00 -11.34 22.84
N ALA A 119 -7.65 -11.08 21.58
CA ALA A 119 -8.45 -11.50 20.43
C ALA A 119 -8.08 -12.90 19.94
N SER A 120 -9.00 -13.56 19.23
CA SER A 120 -8.72 -14.85 18.60
C SER A 120 -7.56 -14.72 17.60
N LYS A 121 -6.72 -15.75 17.60
CA LYS A 121 -5.63 -15.93 16.65
C LYS A 121 -6.07 -16.64 15.35
N ASP A 122 -7.33 -17.03 15.25
CA ASP A 122 -7.98 -17.43 14.00
C ASP A 122 -8.35 -16.17 13.20
N ILE A 123 -7.61 -15.92 12.13
CA ILE A 123 -7.68 -14.67 11.38
C ILE A 123 -7.93 -14.98 9.91
N TRP A 124 -8.96 -14.35 9.34
CA TRP A 124 -9.17 -14.36 7.89
C TRP A 124 -8.66 -13.06 7.27
N ILE A 125 -7.79 -13.17 6.27
CA ILE A 125 -7.34 -12.09 5.39
C ILE A 125 -8.17 -12.18 4.10
N GLN A 126 -8.91 -11.12 3.80
CA GLN A 126 -9.66 -10.98 2.58
C GLN A 126 -8.86 -10.17 1.55
N GLN A 127 -8.74 -10.72 0.35
CA GLN A 127 -8.16 -10.08 -0.84
C GLN A 127 -9.13 -10.15 -2.02
N ASP A 128 -8.90 -9.35 -3.06
CA ASP A 128 -9.67 -9.42 -4.30
C ASP A 128 -9.20 -10.59 -5.20
N ASN A 129 -9.75 -10.72 -6.42
CA ASN A 129 -9.38 -11.77 -7.39
C ASN A 129 -8.38 -11.30 -8.46
N ALA A 130 -7.60 -10.23 -8.22
CA ALA A 130 -6.64 -9.77 -9.19
C ALA A 130 -5.53 -10.82 -9.42
N ARG A 131 -4.99 -10.82 -10.65
CA ARG A 131 -4.02 -11.82 -11.11
C ARG A 131 -2.80 -12.05 -10.21
N PRO A 132 -2.21 -11.02 -9.56
CA PRO A 132 -1.02 -11.21 -8.73
C PRO A 132 -1.35 -11.70 -7.30
N HIS A 133 -2.62 -11.91 -6.93
CA HIS A 133 -2.94 -12.44 -5.61
C HIS A 133 -2.49 -13.90 -5.44
N ILE A 134 -2.15 -14.22 -4.19
CA ILE A 134 -1.69 -15.55 -3.82
C ILE A 134 -2.87 -16.50 -3.63
N ASN A 135 -2.64 -17.79 -3.90
CA ASN A 135 -3.68 -18.79 -3.68
C ASN A 135 -3.88 -18.96 -2.17
N PRO A 136 -5.12 -19.11 -1.66
CA PRO A 136 -5.36 -19.44 -0.26
C PRO A 136 -4.56 -20.62 0.29
N ASN A 137 -4.24 -21.59 -0.57
CA ASN A 137 -3.47 -22.79 -0.25
C ASN A 137 -1.98 -22.67 -0.63
N ASP A 138 -1.43 -21.46 -0.76
CA ASP A 138 -0.02 -21.25 -1.07
C ASP A 138 0.86 -21.75 0.09
N ALA A 139 1.75 -22.71 -0.18
CA ALA A 139 2.48 -23.43 0.85
C ALA A 139 3.43 -22.54 1.66
N GLU A 140 4.13 -21.61 1.00
CA GLU A 140 5.03 -20.65 1.66
C GLU A 140 4.24 -19.71 2.58
N PHE A 141 3.06 -19.26 2.14
CA PHE A 141 2.17 -18.47 2.99
C PHE A 141 1.70 -19.26 4.21
N LEU A 142 1.21 -20.49 4.02
CA LEU A 142 0.66 -21.32 5.10
C LEU A 142 1.69 -21.66 6.18
N ASP A 143 2.93 -21.92 5.78
CA ASP A 143 4.03 -22.20 6.70
C ASP A 143 4.23 -21.05 7.69
N VAL A 144 4.23 -19.81 7.18
CA VAL A 144 4.41 -18.61 8.01
C VAL A 144 3.12 -18.23 8.74
N ALA A 145 1.96 -18.35 8.08
CA ALA A 145 0.65 -18.00 8.61
C ALA A 145 0.24 -18.81 9.86
N THR A 146 0.83 -19.98 10.07
CA THR A 146 0.54 -20.87 11.20
C THR A 146 1.54 -20.78 12.37
N GLN A 147 2.54 -19.91 12.25
CA GLN A 147 3.56 -19.72 13.30
C GLN A 147 3.01 -18.98 14.52
N GLU A 148 3.69 -19.14 15.66
CA GLU A 148 3.39 -18.42 16.91
C GLU A 148 1.96 -18.62 17.44
N GLY A 149 1.35 -19.77 17.08
CA GLY A 149 -0.02 -20.13 17.44
C GLY A 149 -1.08 -19.31 16.71
N PHE A 150 -0.71 -18.58 15.65
CA PHE A 150 -1.65 -17.97 14.74
C PHE A 150 -2.22 -19.00 13.76
N ASN A 151 -3.46 -18.78 13.32
CA ASN A 151 -4.08 -19.53 12.24
C ASN A 151 -4.66 -18.52 11.26
N ILE A 152 -3.80 -18.04 10.35
CA ILE A 152 -4.16 -17.00 9.39
C ILE A 152 -4.53 -17.66 8.06
N GLN A 153 -5.74 -17.39 7.59
CA GLN A 153 -6.29 -17.94 6.36
C GLN A 153 -6.56 -16.83 5.35
N LEU A 154 -6.29 -17.10 4.07
CA LEU A 154 -6.65 -16.21 2.98
C LEU A 154 -8.01 -16.60 2.41
N ILE A 155 -8.82 -15.59 2.12
CA ILE A 155 -10.08 -15.74 1.40
C ILE A 155 -10.13 -14.73 0.25
N CYS A 156 -10.72 -15.13 -0.86
CA CYS A 156 -10.93 -14.23 -1.99
C CYS A 156 -12.37 -13.70 -1.96
N GLN A 157 -12.55 -12.42 -2.32
CA GLN A 157 -13.87 -11.81 -2.47
C GLN A 157 -14.68 -12.50 -3.58
N THR A 158 -16.01 -12.46 -3.48
CA THR A 158 -16.88 -12.79 -4.62
C THR A 158 -16.67 -11.76 -5.74
N PRO A 159 -16.71 -12.18 -7.02
CA PRO A 159 -16.50 -11.26 -8.15
C PRO A 159 -17.47 -10.05 -8.11
N GLN A 160 -16.97 -8.86 -8.46
CA GLN A 160 -17.73 -7.61 -8.62
C GLN A 160 -18.46 -7.11 -7.37
N SER A 161 -17.84 -7.16 -6.18
CA SER A 161 -18.44 -6.61 -4.96
C SER A 161 -17.62 -5.45 -4.35
N PRO A 162 -17.46 -4.31 -5.07
CA PRO A 162 -16.64 -3.18 -4.63
C PRO A 162 -17.16 -2.51 -3.35
N GLU A 163 -18.40 -2.78 -2.95
CA GLU A 163 -19.03 -2.23 -1.75
C GLU A 163 -18.49 -2.82 -0.44
N PHE A 164 -17.70 -3.90 -0.49
CA PHE A 164 -17.14 -4.55 0.71
C PHE A 164 -15.69 -4.20 1.00
N ASN A 165 -15.08 -3.26 0.26
CA ASN A 165 -13.70 -2.85 0.52
C ASN A 165 -13.62 -1.44 1.15
N VAL A 166 -13.49 -1.42 2.48
CA VAL A 166 -13.31 -0.19 3.27
C VAL A 166 -12.10 0.65 2.82
N LEU A 167 -11.07 -0.01 2.26
CA LEU A 167 -9.84 0.66 1.83
C LEU A 167 -10.08 1.58 0.62
N ASP A 168 -10.88 1.11 -0.35
CA ASP A 168 -11.19 1.87 -1.57
C ASP A 168 -12.28 2.93 -1.37
N LEU A 169 -13.24 2.67 -0.48
CA LEU A 169 -14.37 3.57 -0.25
C LEU A 169 -13.97 4.88 0.44
N GLY A 170 -12.96 4.85 1.33
CA GLY A 170 -12.59 6.02 2.12
C GLY A 170 -11.09 6.21 2.35
N PHE A 171 -10.39 5.16 2.75
CA PHE A 171 -9.03 5.29 3.27
C PHE A 171 -8.03 5.80 2.23
N PHE A 172 -7.98 5.17 1.05
CA PHE A 172 -7.08 5.60 -0.02
C PHE A 172 -7.44 6.97 -0.58
N ARG A 173 -8.74 7.32 -0.63
CA ARG A 173 -9.19 8.65 -1.08
C ARG A 173 -8.67 9.75 -0.16
N ALA A 174 -8.69 9.52 1.15
CA ALA A 174 -8.18 10.47 2.14
C ALA A 174 -6.66 10.66 2.00
N ILE A 175 -5.89 9.56 1.93
CA ILE A 175 -4.42 9.62 1.78
C ILE A 175 -4.04 10.33 0.48
N GLN A 176 -4.70 9.99 -0.63
CA GLN A 176 -4.42 10.60 -1.92
C GLN A 176 -4.74 12.10 -1.93
N SER A 177 -5.78 12.54 -1.21
CA SER A 177 -6.07 13.97 -1.05
C SER A 177 -4.94 14.70 -0.31
N LEU A 178 -4.46 14.15 0.80
CA LEU A 178 -3.35 14.70 1.60
C LEU A 178 -2.03 14.74 0.83
N GLN A 179 -1.71 13.67 0.11
CA GLN A 179 -0.51 13.60 -0.73
C GLN A 179 -0.49 14.75 -1.76
N HIS A 180 -1.64 15.02 -2.39
CA HIS A 180 -1.74 16.10 -3.38
C HIS A 180 -1.59 17.50 -2.79
N GLN A 181 -1.80 17.69 -1.49
CA GLN A 181 -1.54 18.97 -0.82
C GLN A 181 -0.05 19.17 -0.51
N LYS A 182 0.70 18.09 -0.28
CA LYS A 182 2.12 18.14 0.08
C LYS A 182 3.09 18.28 -1.10
N PHE A 183 2.67 17.98 -2.32
CA PHE A 183 3.50 18.03 -3.54
C PHE A 183 4.88 17.34 -3.39
N PRO A 184 4.91 16.04 -3.06
CA PRO A 184 6.17 15.30 -2.92
C PRO A 184 6.99 15.32 -4.21
N ARG A 185 8.32 15.41 -4.06
CA ARG A 185 9.29 15.55 -5.17
C ARG A 185 10.05 14.26 -5.48
N ASP A 186 10.10 13.34 -4.54
CA ASP A 186 10.76 12.04 -4.63
C ASP A 186 9.99 10.98 -3.81
N VAL A 187 10.48 9.73 -3.85
CA VAL A 187 9.88 8.56 -3.17
C VAL A 187 10.46 8.39 -1.75
N GLU A 188 11.40 9.25 -1.34
CA GLU A 188 11.99 9.21 0.00
C GLU A 188 10.99 9.79 1.02
N ALA A 189 10.99 9.24 2.24
CA ALA A 189 10.03 9.55 3.30
C ALA A 189 10.47 10.75 4.16
#